data_AF-A0A9N8RQH4-F1
#
_entry.id   AF-A0A9N8RQH4-F1
#
_cell.length_a   1.000
_cell.length_b   1.000
_cell.length_c   1.000
_cell.angle_alpha   90.00
_cell.angle_beta   90.00
_cell.angle_gamma   90.00
#
_symmetry.space_group_name_H-M   'P 1'
#
loop_
_entity.id
_entity.type
_entity.pdbx_description
1 polymer ?
#
loop_
_entity_poly.entity_id
_entity_poly.type
_entity_poly.pdbx_seq_one_letter_code
_entity_poly.pdbx_strand_id
1 'polypeptide(L)'
;MRYATNMCRMYNDFGSIARDNVERNVNSMHFPEFALCKGISQTLDDRKKRLLQIAMYEQGCLDRALEALERQSRDDAGDSAGSKDVRKIKIVKLFCEVTDLYDQLYVIKDLSSSMK
;
A
#
# COMPACT_ATOMS: atom_id res chain seq x y z
N MET A 1 -3.86 -10.49 3.74
CA MET A 1 -2.57 -9.83 4.02
C MET A 1 -1.74 -9.53 2.78
N ARG A 2 -1.86 -10.27 1.66
CA ARG A 2 -1.12 -9.97 0.41
C ARG A 2 -1.19 -8.49 -0.02
N TYR A 3 -2.39 -7.91 -0.03
CA TYR A 3 -2.61 -6.51 -0.42
C TYR A 3 -1.86 -5.51 0.48
N ALA A 4 -1.84 -5.74 1.80
CA ALA A 4 -1.08 -4.92 2.74
C ALA A 4 0.44 -5.04 2.53
N THR A 5 0.94 -6.27 2.31
CA THR A 5 2.37 -6.49 2.00
C THR A 5 2.79 -5.80 0.70
N ASN A 6 1.93 -5.86 -0.33
CA ASN A 6 2.16 -5.17 -1.60
C ASN A 6 2.25 -3.65 -1.41
N MET A 7 1.32 -3.06 -0.66
CA MET A 7 1.35 -1.63 -0.33
C MET A 7 2.66 -1.26 0.38
N CYS A 8 3.02 -1.95 1.48
CA CYS A 8 4.25 -1.65 2.21
C CYS A 8 5.49 -1.74 1.32
N ARG A 9 5.54 -2.72 0.39
CA ARG A 9 6.65 -2.83 -0.56
C ARG A 9 6.71 -1.62 -1.50
N MET A 10 5.56 -1.16 -2.00
CA MET A 10 5.45 -0.01 -2.91
C MET A 10 5.82 1.30 -2.22
N TYR A 11 5.38 1.50 -0.98
CA TYR A 11 5.74 2.69 -0.20
C TYR A 11 7.22 2.70 0.19
N ASN A 12 7.78 1.55 0.58
CA ASN A 12 9.22 1.44 0.82
C ASN A 12 10.01 1.76 -0.45
N ASP A 13 9.61 1.19 -1.60
CA ASP A 13 10.25 1.49 -2.88
C ASP A 13 10.14 2.97 -3.26
N PHE A 14 9.01 3.63 -2.95
CA PHE A 14 8.86 5.07 -3.19
C PHE A 14 9.85 5.89 -2.35
N GLY A 15 9.94 5.61 -1.05
CA GLY A 15 10.83 6.35 -0.13
C GLY A 15 12.30 6.00 -0.27
N SER A 16 12.64 4.85 -0.85
CA SER A 16 14.03 4.41 -1.01
C SER A 16 14.66 4.75 -2.36
N ILE A 17 13.95 5.40 -3.30
CA ILE A 17 14.44 5.68 -4.67
C ILE A 17 15.83 6.31 -4.67
N ALA A 18 16.05 7.34 -3.85
CA ALA A 18 17.34 8.04 -3.79
C ALA A 18 18.45 7.15 -3.24
N ARG A 19 18.19 6.42 -2.15
CA ARG A 19 19.14 5.50 -1.53
C ARG A 19 19.47 4.34 -2.46
N ASP A 20 18.46 3.73 -3.05
CA ASP A 20 18.60 2.54 -3.90
C ASP A 20 19.35 2.86 -5.20
N ASN A 21 19.20 4.07 -5.75
CA ASN A 21 20.01 4.53 -6.88
C ASN A 21 21.49 4.69 -6.52
N VAL A 22 21.82 5.11 -5.29
CA VAL A 22 23.21 5.23 -4.81
C VAL A 22 23.81 3.86 -4.50
N GLU A 23 23.06 3.02 -3.80
CA GLU A 23 23.49 1.68 -3.38
C GLU A 23 23.39 0.62 -4.48
N ARG A 24 22.82 0.97 -5.64
CA ARG A 24 22.49 0.06 -6.75
C ARG A 24 21.58 -1.10 -6.33
N ASN A 25 20.68 -0.84 -5.38
CA ASN A 25 19.64 -1.78 -4.99
C ASN A 25 18.51 -1.79 -6.02
N VAL A 26 17.88 -2.96 -6.19
CA VAL A 26 16.75 -3.13 -7.11
C VAL A 26 15.49 -2.52 -6.49
N ASN A 27 14.92 -1.58 -7.22
CA ASN A 27 13.67 -0.90 -6.86
C ASN A 27 12.59 -1.18 -7.91
N SER A 28 11.31 -1.18 -7.51
CA SER A 28 10.17 -1.30 -8.44
C SER A 28 10.24 -0.30 -9.61
N MET A 29 10.86 0.86 -9.42
CA MET A 29 11.01 1.92 -10.42
C MET A 29 12.00 1.61 -11.55
N HIS A 30 12.87 0.59 -11.37
CA HIS A 30 13.82 0.13 -12.38
C HIS A 30 13.21 -0.84 -13.38
N PHE A 31 12.03 -1.37 -13.08
CA PHE A 31 11.34 -2.31 -13.95
C PHE A 31 10.80 -1.61 -15.21
N PRO A 32 10.94 -2.23 -16.39
CA PRO A 32 10.56 -1.62 -17.67
C PRO A 32 9.07 -1.29 -17.75
N GLU A 33 8.22 -2.01 -17.01
CA GLU A 33 6.77 -1.78 -16.90
C GLU A 33 6.44 -0.40 -16.33
N PHE A 34 7.34 0.16 -15.51
CA PHE A 34 7.24 1.53 -15.01
C PHE A 34 7.90 2.52 -15.96
N ALA A 35 9.02 2.15 -16.61
CA ALA A 35 9.72 3.03 -17.54
C ALA A 35 8.96 3.33 -18.84
N LEU A 36 8.16 2.36 -19.31
CA LEU A 36 7.41 2.44 -20.56
C LEU A 36 5.92 2.27 -20.25
N CYS A 37 5.15 3.34 -20.44
CA CYS A 37 3.69 3.24 -20.42
C CYS A 37 3.16 3.54 -21.82
N LYS A 38 2.53 2.52 -22.44
CA LYS A 38 1.99 2.63 -23.81
C LYS A 38 3.02 3.10 -24.85
N GLY A 39 4.28 2.71 -24.70
CA GLY A 39 5.37 3.09 -25.60
C GLY A 39 5.97 4.48 -25.40
N ILE A 40 5.52 5.24 -24.40
CA ILE A 40 6.06 6.57 -24.06
C ILE A 40 7.03 6.42 -22.89
N SER A 41 8.24 7.00 -23.05
CA SER A 41 9.23 7.09 -21.98
C SER A 41 8.70 7.98 -20.86
N GLN A 42 8.56 7.42 -19.66
CA GLN A 42 8.05 8.12 -18.49
C GLN A 42 9.16 8.84 -17.72
N THR A 43 8.89 10.07 -17.29
CA THR A 43 9.73 10.79 -16.33
C THR A 43 9.69 10.09 -14.97
N LEU A 44 10.67 10.34 -14.10
CA LEU A 44 10.69 9.75 -12.75
C LEU A 44 9.42 10.08 -11.95
N ASP A 45 8.86 11.28 -12.13
CA ASP A 45 7.63 11.69 -11.45
C ASP A 45 6.40 10.96 -11.98
N ASP A 46 6.33 10.65 -13.28
CA ASP A 46 5.24 9.85 -13.85
C ASP A 46 5.26 8.42 -13.32
N ARG A 47 6.47 7.85 -13.20
CA ARG A 47 6.68 6.52 -12.63
C ARG A 47 6.27 6.49 -11.15
N LYS A 48 6.62 7.52 -10.38
CA LYS A 48 6.24 7.70 -8.98
C LYS A 48 4.72 7.79 -8.81
N LYS A 49 4.06 8.62 -9.64
CA LYS A 49 2.59 8.73 -9.66
C LYS A 49 1.94 7.38 -9.95
N ARG A 50 2.50 6.61 -10.89
CA ARG A 50 1.98 5.28 -11.24
C ARG A 50 2.16 4.28 -10.10
N LEU A 51 3.31 4.27 -9.44
CA LEU A 51 3.54 3.43 -8.27
C LEU A 51 2.52 3.74 -7.16
N LEU A 52 2.25 5.03 -6.91
CA LEU A 52 1.24 5.47 -5.95
C LEU A 52 -0.17 5.02 -6.37
N GLN A 53 -0.52 5.11 -7.66
CA GLN A 53 -1.81 4.63 -8.16
C GLN A 53 -2.01 3.12 -7.93
N ILE A 54 -0.95 2.32 -8.10
CA ILE A 54 -1.02 0.88 -7.82
C ILE A 54 -1.18 0.64 -6.31
N ALA A 55 -0.42 1.36 -5.47
CA ALA A 55 -0.55 1.25 -4.02
C ALA A 55 -1.98 1.57 -3.54
N MET A 56 -2.59 2.64 -4.07
CA MET A 56 -3.99 3.01 -3.77
C MET A 56 -4.99 1.95 -4.26
N TYR A 57 -4.71 1.30 -5.39
CA TYR A 57 -5.55 0.21 -5.88
C TYR A 57 -5.48 -1.01 -4.96
N GLU A 58 -4.28 -1.38 -4.51
CA GLU A 58 -4.07 -2.47 -3.54
C GLU A 58 -4.76 -2.16 -2.21
N GLN A 59 -4.76 -0.89 -1.77
CA GLN A 59 -5.52 -0.43 -0.61
C GLN A 59 -7.03 -0.67 -0.76
N GLY A 60 -7.60 -0.25 -1.90
CA GLY A 60 -9.01 -0.51 -2.19
C GLY A 60 -9.35 -2.01 -2.25
N CYS A 61 -8.42 -2.86 -2.69
CA CYS A 61 -8.58 -4.31 -2.64
C CYS A 61 -8.54 -4.85 -1.21
N LEU A 62 -7.67 -4.32 -0.35
CA LEU A 62 -7.60 -4.67 1.06
C LEU A 62 -8.90 -4.32 1.79
N ASP A 63 -9.42 -3.12 1.57
CA ASP A 63 -10.67 -2.65 2.18
C ASP A 63 -11.84 -3.55 1.79
N ARG A 64 -12.00 -3.85 0.49
CA ARG A 64 -13.04 -4.77 0.00
C ARG A 64 -12.91 -6.17 0.60
N ALA A 65 -11.68 -6.67 0.74
CA ALA A 65 -11.44 -7.98 1.34
C ALA A 65 -11.80 -7.99 2.84
N LEU A 66 -11.50 -6.92 3.57
CA LEU A 66 -11.86 -6.77 4.98
C LEU A 66 -13.38 -6.62 5.16
N GLU A 67 -14.05 -5.85 4.31
CA GLU A 67 -15.52 -5.73 4.31
C GLU A 67 -16.21 -7.05 4.00
N ALA A 68 -15.70 -7.81 3.03
CA ALA A 68 -16.23 -9.13 2.71
C ALA A 68 -16.05 -10.10 3.90
N LEU A 69 -14.89 -10.05 4.57
CA LEU A 69 -14.63 -10.85 5.75
C LEU A 69 -15.52 -10.44 6.94
N GLU A 70 -15.76 -9.14 7.13
CA GLU A 70 -16.68 -8.64 8.16
C GLU A 70 -18.12 -9.09 7.89
N ARG A 71 -18.57 -9.03 6.64
CA ARG A 71 -19.90 -9.49 6.24
C ARG A 71 -20.08 -10.99 6.49
N GLN A 72 -19.14 -11.82 6.01
CA GLN A 72 -19.18 -13.26 6.24
C GLN A 72 -19.13 -13.59 7.74
N SER A 73 -18.29 -12.90 8.52
CA SER A 73 -18.22 -13.10 9.97
C SER A 73 -19.52 -12.71 10.70
N ARG A 74 -20.34 -11.81 10.15
CA ARG A 74 -21.65 -11.46 10.69
C ARG A 74 -22.69 -12.53 10.33
N ASP A 75 -22.65 -13.00 9.09
CA ASP A 75 -23.56 -14.05 8.59
C ASP A 75 -23.32 -15.39 9.33
N ASP A 76 -22.06 -15.74 9.60
CA ASP A 76 -21.68 -16.96 10.34
C ASP A 76 -21.98 -16.89 11.85
N ALA A 77 -22.09 -15.68 12.43
CA ALA A 77 -22.25 -15.52 13.88
C ALA A 77 -23.70 -15.69 14.39
N GLY A 78 -24.72 -15.53 13.53
CA GLY A 78 -26.13 -15.51 13.93
C GLY A 78 -26.44 -14.49 15.04
N ASP A 79 -27.56 -14.66 15.75
CA ASP A 79 -28.07 -13.79 16.84
C ASP A 79 -27.18 -13.80 18.12
N SER A 80 -26.02 -14.45 18.05
CA SER A 80 -25.02 -14.53 19.11
C SER A 80 -24.19 -13.24 19.10
N ALA A 81 -24.80 -12.15 19.57
CA ALA A 81 -24.19 -10.83 19.71
C ALA A 81 -22.97 -10.86 20.64
N GLY A 82 -21.80 -11.22 20.10
CA GLY A 82 -20.55 -11.24 20.86
C GLY A 82 -19.41 -12.07 20.30
N SER A 83 -19.50 -12.58 19.06
CA SER A 83 -18.46 -13.45 18.52
C SER A 83 -17.09 -12.76 18.48
N LYS A 84 -16.10 -13.39 19.14
CA LYS A 84 -14.68 -13.00 19.18
C LYS A 84 -14.11 -12.65 17.80
N ASP A 85 -14.72 -13.13 16.73
CA ASP A 85 -14.26 -12.94 15.35
C ASP A 85 -14.45 -11.51 14.84
N VAL A 86 -15.55 -10.83 15.23
CA VAL A 86 -15.74 -9.40 14.91
C VAL A 86 -14.67 -8.53 15.58
N ARG A 87 -14.27 -8.90 16.81
CA ARG A 87 -13.19 -8.19 17.54
C ARG A 87 -11.83 -8.41 16.88
N LYS A 88 -11.55 -9.62 16.40
CA LYS A 88 -10.30 -9.92 15.65
C LYS A 88 -10.24 -9.14 14.34
N ILE A 89 -11.34 -9.06 13.59
CA ILE A 89 -11.41 -8.30 12.34
C ILE A 89 -11.12 -6.81 12.59
N LYS A 90 -11.68 -6.22 13.65
CA LYS A 90 -11.38 -4.84 14.05
C LYS A 90 -9.90 -4.63 14.39
N ILE A 91 -9.27 -5.59 15.07
CA ILE A 91 -7.83 -5.51 15.40
C ILE A 91 -6.99 -5.56 14.12
N VAL A 92 -7.31 -6.46 13.18
CA VAL A 92 -6.60 -6.55 11.89
C VAL A 92 -6.78 -5.26 11.08
N LYS A 93 -8.00 -4.70 11.05
CA LYS A 93 -8.27 -3.43 10.39
C LYS A 93 -7.44 -2.28 10.99
N LEU A 94 -7.43 -2.14 12.31
CA LEU A 94 -6.61 -1.14 13.00
C LEU A 94 -5.11 -1.30 12.69
N PHE A 95 -4.62 -2.54 12.66
CA PHE A 95 -3.22 -2.81 12.33
C PHE A 95 -2.87 -2.36 10.89
N CYS A 96 -3.76 -2.64 9.92
CA CYS A 96 -3.59 -2.18 8.55
C CYS A 96 -3.61 -0.64 8.45
N GLU A 97 -4.58 0.02 9.11
CA GLU A 97 -4.70 1.49 9.10
C GLU A 97 -3.49 2.19 9.72
N VAL A 98 -2.98 1.66 10.84
CA VAL A 98 -1.77 2.21 11.48
C VAL A 98 -0.56 2.04 10.56
N THR A 99 -0.41 0.89 9.91
CA THR A 99 0.70 0.63 8.99
C THR A 99 0.65 1.58 7.79
N ASP A 100 -0.53 1.77 7.20
CA ASP A 100 -0.74 2.71 6.10
C ASP A 100 -0.45 4.16 6.52
N LEU A 101 -0.85 4.57 7.72
CA LEU A 101 -0.56 5.91 8.25
C LEU A 101 0.96 6.16 8.38
N TYR A 102 1.72 5.17 8.86
CA TYR A 102 3.17 5.29 8.94
C TYR A 102 3.81 5.37 7.54
N ASP A 103 3.34 4.55 6.59
CA ASP A 103 3.81 4.57 5.21
C ASP A 103 3.53 5.93 4.53
N GLN A 104 2.35 6.51 4.75
CA GLN A 104 2.00 7.86 4.28
C GLN A 104 2.89 8.94 4.89
N LEU A 105 3.23 8.82 6.18
CA LEU A 105 4.09 9.77 6.88
C LEU A 105 5.52 9.76 6.31
N TYR A 106 6.01 8.60 5.88
CA TYR A 106 7.28 8.46 5.15
C TYR A 106 7.23 9.15 3.78
N VAL A 107 6.14 9.00 3.03
CA VAL A 107 5.96 9.70 1.73
C VAL A 107 5.93 11.22 1.91
N ILE A 108 5.18 11.73 2.89
CA ILE A 108 5.09 13.18 3.16
C ILE A 108 6.44 13.74 3.63
N LYS A 109 7.18 12.99 4.45
CA LYS A 109 8.50 13.41 4.92
C LYS A 109 9.51 13.48 3.78
N ASP A 110 9.46 12.55 2.83
CA ASP A 110 10.31 12.58 1.64
C ASP A 110 9.93 13.74 0.69
N LEU A 111 8.63 14.02 0.53
CA LEU A 111 8.14 15.20 -0.19
C LEU A 111 8.62 16.52 0.43
N SER A 112 8.62 16.63 1.77
CA SER A 112 9.12 17.81 2.48
C SER A 112 10.65 17.93 2.46
N SER A 113 11.37 16.81 2.38
CA SER A 113 12.84 16.77 2.29
C SER A 113 13.35 17.17 0.91
N SER A 114 12.57 16.90 -0.15
CA SER A 114 12.90 17.26 -1.53
C SER A 114 12.56 18.72 -1.89
N MET A 115 11.94 19.50 -0.99
CA MET A 115 11.80 20.96 -1.12
C MET A 115 13.03 21.67 -0.54
N LYS A 116 14.12 21.70 -1.31
CA LYS A 116 15.25 22.64 -1.10
C LYS A 116 15.70 23.19 -2.45
#